data_AF-A0A174KDL3-F1
#
_entry.id   AF-A0A174KDL3-F1
#
_cell.length_a   1.000
_cell.length_b   1.000
_cell.length_c   1.000
_cell.angle_alpha   90.00
_cell.angle_beta   90.00
_cell.angle_gamma   90.00
#
_symmetry.space_group_name_H-M   'P 1'
#
loop_
_entity.id
_entity.type
_entity.pdbx_description
1 polymer ?
#
loop_
_entity_poly.entity_id
_entity_poly.type
_entity_poly.pdbx_seq_one_letter_code
_entity_poly.pdbx_strand_id
1 'polypeptide(L)'
;MQPVRKENSSNYKYDFPETWLGLEKEALQEATGLSDVSFCHKGGFLLTAETLDDAVAACRISLAGMPKAPVLIHIGTDAIDADDALLRQIPGMEHAVILHKPLPEAPELNICGSYAVSSLEKAGWKIRLREYLSDLLKEKPEAVCVSGDLFAAYPVMHQLRKKHIPVLTASEQNGKRILVRIPSGS
;
A
#
# COMPACT_ATOMS: atom_id res chain seq x y z
N MET A 1 -7.05 -1.06 -31.13
CA MET A 1 -7.16 -2.14 -30.12
C MET A 1 -7.09 -1.50 -28.75
N GLN A 2 -8.10 -1.72 -27.89
CA GLN A 2 -8.03 -1.26 -26.51
C GLN A 2 -7.11 -2.19 -25.71
N PRO A 3 -6.21 -1.67 -24.86
CA PRO A 3 -5.26 -2.50 -24.15
C PRO A 3 -5.98 -3.39 -23.13
N VAL A 4 -5.75 -4.70 -23.23
CA VAL A 4 -6.04 -5.65 -22.17
C VAL A 4 -5.12 -5.33 -20.97
N ARG A 5 -5.64 -5.57 -19.77
CA ARG A 5 -5.05 -5.22 -18.46
C ARG A 5 -3.52 -5.34 -18.45
N LYS A 6 -2.80 -4.26 -18.09
CA LYS A 6 -1.35 -4.34 -17.82
C LYS A 6 -1.15 -5.06 -16.49
N GLU A 7 -0.17 -5.95 -16.44
CA GLU A 7 0.20 -6.81 -15.30
C GLU A 7 0.36 -6.04 -13.96
N ASN A 8 0.58 -4.72 -14.02
CA ASN A 8 0.80 -3.86 -12.86
C ASN A 8 -0.26 -2.76 -12.62
N SER A 9 -1.30 -2.64 -13.46
CA SER A 9 -2.08 -1.39 -13.53
C SER A 9 -3.14 -1.17 -12.44
N SER A 10 -3.52 -2.18 -11.66
CA SER A 10 -4.55 -1.98 -10.64
C SER A 10 -4.36 -2.89 -9.42
N ASN A 11 -4.51 -2.31 -8.23
CA ASN A 11 -4.32 -2.98 -6.94
C ASN A 11 -5.65 -3.20 -6.24
N TYR A 12 -6.53 -3.97 -6.86
CA TYR A 12 -7.77 -4.31 -6.19
C TYR A 12 -7.48 -5.36 -5.13
N LYS A 13 -8.03 -5.13 -3.93
CA LYS A 13 -8.02 -6.11 -2.84
C LYS A 13 -8.76 -7.38 -3.25
N TYR A 14 -9.79 -7.22 -4.08
CA TYR A 14 -10.57 -8.28 -4.69
C TYR A 14 -10.62 -8.02 -6.18
N ASP A 15 -10.16 -9.01 -6.95
CA ASP A 15 -10.19 -8.99 -8.41
C ASP A 15 -11.46 -9.69 -8.90
N PHE A 16 -12.00 -9.25 -10.03
CA PHE A 16 -12.90 -10.12 -10.80
C PHE A 16 -12.10 -11.28 -11.38
N PRO A 17 -12.73 -12.45 -11.60
CA PRO A 17 -12.05 -13.60 -12.22
C PRO A 17 -11.33 -13.20 -13.51
N GLU A 18 -10.08 -13.65 -13.67
CA GLU A 18 -9.29 -13.32 -14.88
C GLU A 18 -9.97 -13.82 -16.17
N THR A 19 -10.70 -14.92 -16.07
CA THR A 19 -11.51 -15.49 -17.15
C THR A 19 -12.59 -14.54 -17.67
N TRP A 20 -13.00 -13.53 -16.90
CA TRP A 20 -13.97 -12.52 -17.33
C TRP A 20 -13.35 -11.39 -18.13
N LEU A 21 -12.04 -11.17 -18.00
CA LEU A 21 -11.36 -10.02 -18.58
C LEU A 21 -11.34 -10.10 -20.11
N GLY A 22 -11.72 -9.01 -20.77
CA GLY A 22 -11.80 -8.94 -22.22
C GLY A 22 -13.04 -9.58 -22.85
N LEU A 23 -13.87 -10.28 -22.08
CA LEU A 23 -15.18 -10.76 -22.52
C LEU A 23 -16.19 -9.60 -22.58
N GLU A 24 -17.10 -9.67 -23.54
CA GLU A 24 -18.15 -8.67 -23.76
C GLU A 24 -19.48 -9.38 -24.04
N LYS A 25 -20.59 -8.72 -23.67
CA LYS A 25 -21.97 -9.15 -23.96
C LYS A 25 -22.23 -10.61 -23.59
N GLU A 26 -22.69 -11.42 -24.55
CA GLU A 26 -23.14 -12.80 -24.34
C GLU A 26 -22.03 -13.68 -23.76
N ALA A 27 -20.77 -13.48 -24.18
CA ALA A 27 -19.63 -14.24 -23.66
C ALA A 27 -19.35 -13.93 -22.19
N LEU A 28 -19.55 -12.68 -21.76
CA LEU A 28 -19.40 -12.29 -20.36
C LEU A 28 -20.56 -12.81 -19.52
N GLN A 29 -21.79 -12.76 -20.03
CA GLN A 29 -22.98 -13.33 -19.38
C GLN A 29 -22.80 -14.83 -19.14
N GLU A 30 -22.32 -15.57 -20.14
CA GLU A 30 -22.05 -17.01 -20.02
C GLU A 30 -20.95 -17.31 -18.99
N ALA A 31 -19.85 -16.55 -19.00
CA ALA A 31 -18.74 -16.75 -18.07
C ALA A 31 -19.05 -16.32 -16.63
N THR A 32 -19.96 -15.37 -16.44
CA THR A 32 -20.34 -14.83 -15.12
C THR A 32 -21.56 -15.55 -14.54
N GLY A 33 -22.44 -16.09 -15.38
CA GLY A 33 -23.77 -16.55 -15.00
C GLY A 33 -24.74 -15.40 -14.66
N LEU A 34 -24.39 -14.15 -14.97
CA LEU A 34 -25.18 -12.95 -14.64
C LEU A 34 -25.86 -12.42 -15.90
N SER A 35 -27.11 -11.99 -15.75
CA SER A 35 -28.01 -11.67 -16.85
C SER A 35 -27.62 -10.39 -17.60
N ASP A 36 -27.26 -9.32 -16.89
CA ASP A 36 -26.92 -8.07 -17.55
C ASP A 36 -25.75 -7.35 -16.86
N VAL A 37 -24.55 -7.83 -17.16
CA VAL A 37 -23.30 -7.27 -16.68
C VAL A 37 -22.38 -6.90 -17.83
N SER A 38 -21.69 -5.79 -17.67
CA SER A 38 -20.68 -5.32 -18.63
C SER A 38 -19.53 -4.66 -17.90
N PHE A 39 -18.31 -4.80 -18.41
CA PHE A 39 -17.21 -3.98 -17.91
C PHE A 39 -17.19 -2.63 -18.62
N CYS A 40 -16.97 -1.55 -17.89
CA CYS A 40 -16.77 -0.23 -18.49
C CYS A 40 -15.56 -0.19 -19.44
N HIS A 41 -14.60 -1.10 -19.21
CA HIS A 41 -13.43 -1.31 -20.07
C HIS A 41 -13.00 -2.78 -20.02
N LYS A 42 -12.43 -3.30 -21.12
CA LYS A 42 -11.93 -4.69 -21.22
C LYS A 42 -10.92 -5.10 -20.12
N GLY A 43 -10.31 -4.13 -19.46
CA GLY A 43 -9.37 -4.33 -18.35
C GLY A 43 -10.02 -4.68 -17.00
N GLY A 44 -11.36 -4.76 -16.91
CA GLY A 44 -12.05 -5.25 -15.72
C GLY A 44 -12.05 -4.30 -14.52
N PHE A 45 -11.81 -3.00 -14.74
CA PHE A 45 -11.67 -2.00 -13.66
C PHE A 45 -12.99 -1.79 -12.89
N LEU A 46 -14.09 -1.72 -13.62
CA LEU A 46 -15.43 -1.47 -13.09
C LEU A 46 -16.42 -2.30 -13.89
N LEU A 47 -17.24 -3.05 -13.18
CA LEU A 47 -18.36 -3.82 -13.72
C LEU A 47 -19.65 -3.05 -13.42
N THR A 48 -20.46 -2.85 -14.45
CA THR A 48 -21.81 -2.31 -14.37
C THR A 48 -22.81 -3.45 -14.49
N ALA A 49 -23.86 -3.39 -13.69
CA ALA A 49 -24.99 -4.30 -13.75
C ALA A 49 -26.30 -3.50 -13.81
N GLU A 50 -27.29 -3.97 -14.55
CA GLU A 50 -28.59 -3.29 -14.64
C GLU A 50 -29.45 -3.49 -13.38
N THR A 51 -29.24 -4.60 -12.66
CA THR A 51 -29.98 -4.94 -11.45
C THR A 51 -29.08 -4.92 -10.21
N LEU A 52 -29.67 -4.60 -9.06
CA LEU A 52 -28.99 -4.69 -7.77
C LEU A 52 -28.54 -6.13 -7.48
N ASP A 53 -29.36 -7.12 -7.86
CA ASP A 53 -29.05 -8.53 -7.61
C ASP A 53 -27.81 -8.99 -8.38
N ASP A 54 -27.69 -8.62 -9.67
CA ASP A 54 -26.51 -8.93 -10.48
C ASP A 54 -25.27 -8.18 -9.95
N ALA A 55 -25.41 -6.93 -9.51
CA ALA A 55 -24.32 -6.18 -8.88
C ALA A 55 -23.82 -6.86 -7.59
N VAL A 56 -24.74 -7.29 -6.71
CA VAL A 56 -24.40 -7.98 -5.47
C VAL A 56 -23.78 -9.34 -5.76
N ALA A 57 -24.29 -10.08 -6.73
CA ALA A 57 -23.74 -11.37 -7.14
C ALA A 57 -22.31 -11.23 -7.69
N ALA A 58 -22.05 -10.24 -8.54
CA ALA A 58 -20.71 -9.93 -9.05
C ALA A 58 -19.74 -9.60 -7.90
N CYS A 59 -20.16 -8.82 -6.91
CA CYS A 59 -19.36 -8.54 -5.72
C CYS A 59 -19.06 -9.81 -4.92
N ARG A 60 -20.04 -10.70 -4.71
CA ARG A 60 -19.83 -11.98 -4.01
C ARG A 60 -18.82 -12.87 -4.72
N ILE A 61 -18.87 -12.91 -6.05
CA ILE A 61 -17.91 -13.70 -6.85
C ILE A 61 -16.49 -13.12 -6.70
N SER A 62 -16.35 -11.79 -6.76
CA SER A 62 -15.05 -11.14 -6.53
C SER A 62 -14.54 -11.36 -5.10
N LEU A 63 -15.42 -11.33 -4.11
CA LEU A 63 -15.10 -11.62 -2.70
C LEU A 63 -14.75 -13.09 -2.44
N ALA A 64 -15.31 -14.03 -3.23
CA ALA A 64 -15.02 -15.46 -3.12
C ALA A 64 -13.65 -15.84 -3.70
N GLY A 65 -13.04 -14.97 -4.51
CA GLY A 65 -11.64 -15.09 -4.90
C GLY A 65 -10.71 -14.95 -3.69
N MET A 66 -9.49 -15.48 -3.77
CA MET A 66 -8.50 -15.23 -2.73
C MET A 66 -8.05 -13.76 -2.79
N PRO A 67 -8.31 -12.95 -1.74
CA PRO A 67 -7.77 -11.60 -1.69
C PRO A 67 -6.25 -11.69 -1.71
N LYS A 68 -5.61 -10.72 -2.38
CA LYS A 68 -4.16 -10.56 -2.27
C LYS A 68 -3.83 -10.34 -0.80
N ALA A 69 -2.81 -11.05 -0.32
CA ALA A 69 -2.33 -10.88 1.05
C ALA A 69 -1.99 -9.40 1.26
N PRO A 70 -2.46 -8.77 2.36
CA PRO A 70 -2.16 -7.38 2.61
C PRO A 70 -0.65 -7.21 2.76
N VAL A 71 -0.12 -6.12 2.21
CA VAL A 71 1.31 -5.81 2.30
C VAL A 71 1.51 -4.76 3.38
N LEU A 72 2.39 -5.06 4.33
CA LEU A 72 2.90 -4.10 5.30
C LEU A 72 4.37 -3.86 5.00
N ILE A 73 4.82 -2.61 5.13
CA ILE A 73 6.24 -2.31 5.06
C ILE A 73 6.71 -1.90 6.45
N HIS A 74 7.80 -2.49 6.92
CA HIS A 74 8.50 -2.07 8.12
C HIS A 74 9.84 -1.43 7.71
N ILE A 75 9.96 -0.13 7.98
CA ILE A 75 11.14 0.69 7.72
C ILE A 75 11.91 0.89 9.02
N GLY A 76 13.12 0.35 9.08
CA GLY A 76 14.00 0.43 10.26
C GLY A 76 14.78 -0.86 10.46
N THR A 77 15.78 -0.82 11.34
CA THR A 77 16.64 -1.97 11.66
C THR A 77 16.46 -2.50 13.07
N ASP A 78 15.71 -1.79 13.90
CA ASP A 78 15.64 -2.04 15.33
C ASP A 78 14.34 -2.77 15.69
N ALA A 79 14.43 -3.72 16.62
CA ALA A 79 13.28 -4.44 17.18
C ALA A 79 12.32 -5.07 16.13
N ILE A 80 12.88 -5.52 14.99
CA ILE A 80 12.15 -6.07 13.85
C ILE A 80 11.11 -7.11 14.28
N ASP A 81 11.54 -8.14 15.01
CA ASP A 81 10.64 -9.24 15.41
C ASP A 81 9.50 -8.79 16.32
N ALA A 82 9.77 -7.84 17.22
CA ALA A 82 8.77 -7.32 18.16
C ALA A 82 7.72 -6.45 17.43
N ASP A 83 8.15 -5.60 16.50
CA ASP A 83 7.25 -4.76 15.72
C ASP A 83 6.45 -5.59 14.71
N ASP A 84 7.09 -6.58 14.07
CA ASP A 84 6.43 -7.53 13.17
C ASP A 84 5.34 -8.35 13.87
N ALA A 85 5.55 -8.75 15.13
CA ALA A 85 4.54 -9.43 15.93
C ALA A 85 3.34 -8.52 16.21
N LEU A 86 3.56 -7.23 16.49
CA LEU A 86 2.50 -6.25 16.68
C LEU A 86 1.76 -5.93 15.37
N LEU A 87 2.48 -5.87 14.25
CA LEU A 87 1.90 -5.60 12.93
C LEU A 87 0.87 -6.65 12.52
N ARG A 88 1.14 -7.93 12.82
CA ARG A 88 0.20 -9.04 12.57
C ARG A 88 -1.02 -9.03 13.49
N GLN A 89 -0.98 -8.28 14.60
CA GLN A 89 -2.13 -8.14 15.51
C GLN A 89 -3.08 -7.02 15.06
N ILE A 90 -2.74 -6.26 14.03
CA ILE A 90 -3.66 -5.27 13.46
C ILE A 90 -4.84 -6.02 12.82
N PRO A 91 -6.10 -5.64 13.12
CA PRO A 91 -7.26 -6.30 12.55
C PRO A 91 -7.21 -6.34 11.02
N GLY A 92 -7.31 -7.54 10.44
CA GLY A 92 -7.24 -7.76 8.99
C GLY A 92 -5.82 -7.84 8.42
N MET A 93 -4.79 -7.92 9.26
CA MET A 93 -3.38 -8.07 8.88
C MET A 93 -2.75 -9.38 9.37
N GLU A 94 -3.56 -10.33 9.82
CA GLU A 94 -3.11 -11.61 10.42
C GLU A 94 -2.25 -12.42 9.44
N HIS A 95 -2.54 -12.30 8.15
CA HIS A 95 -1.83 -12.94 7.04
C HIS A 95 -1.03 -11.95 6.17
N ALA A 96 -0.69 -10.78 6.72
CA ALA A 96 0.06 -9.79 5.98
C ALA A 96 1.46 -10.27 5.61
N VAL A 97 1.88 -9.96 4.39
CA VAL A 97 3.28 -10.04 3.98
C VAL A 97 3.96 -8.78 4.51
N ILE A 98 4.94 -8.96 5.40
CA ILE A 98 5.75 -7.86 5.94
C ILE A 98 7.04 -7.77 5.13
N LEU A 99 7.25 -6.62 4.50
CA LEU A 99 8.47 -6.30 3.77
C LEU A 99 9.35 -5.38 4.61
N HIS A 100 10.58 -5.82 4.90
CA HIS A 100 11.57 -4.99 5.57
C HIS A 100 12.33 -4.14 4.56
N LYS A 101 12.40 -2.83 4.82
CA LYS A 101 13.16 -1.88 3.99
C LYS A 101 14.05 -1.03 4.92
N PRO A 102 15.28 -0.69 4.52
CA PRO A 102 16.11 0.20 5.32
C PRO A 102 15.56 1.63 5.26
N LEU A 103 15.90 2.44 6.27
CA LEU A 103 15.76 3.89 6.16
C LEU A 103 16.58 4.42 4.98
N PRO A 104 16.17 5.54 4.34
CA PRO A 104 16.99 6.17 3.33
C PRO A 104 18.30 6.61 3.98
N GLU A 105 19.42 6.31 3.33
CA GLU A 105 20.74 6.70 3.85
C GLU A 105 20.81 8.23 3.98
N ALA A 106 21.37 8.67 5.12
CA ALA A 106 21.47 10.08 5.47
C ALA A 106 22.37 10.82 4.48
N PRO A 107 22.09 12.10 4.16
CA PRO A 107 23.01 12.92 3.41
C PRO A 107 24.24 13.22 4.28
N GLU A 108 25.37 13.50 3.64
CA GLU A 108 26.54 14.02 4.34
C GLU A 108 26.17 15.32 5.08
N LEU A 109 26.81 15.53 6.23
CA LEU A 109 26.56 16.68 7.09
C LEU A 109 27.83 17.53 7.22
N ASN A 110 27.67 18.84 7.06
CA ASN A 110 28.68 19.82 7.42
C ASN A 110 28.55 20.11 8.92
N ILE A 111 29.45 19.57 9.73
CA ILE A 111 29.41 19.65 11.19
C ILE A 111 30.19 20.86 11.70
N CYS A 112 29.58 21.64 12.59
CA CYS A 112 30.18 22.75 13.32
C CYS A 112 29.85 22.64 14.82
N GLY A 113 30.71 21.96 15.57
CA GLY A 113 30.47 21.64 16.98
C GLY A 113 29.26 20.72 17.15
N SER A 114 28.27 21.14 17.94
CA SER A 114 27.01 20.41 18.17
C SER A 114 25.90 20.71 17.15
N TYR A 115 26.21 21.48 16.11
CA TYR A 115 25.29 21.85 15.05
C TYR A 115 25.75 21.27 13.72
N ALA A 116 24.82 20.87 12.86
CA ALA A 116 25.12 20.30 11.56
C ALA A 116 24.10 20.73 10.51
N VAL A 117 24.55 20.89 9.27
CA VAL A 117 23.69 21.19 8.11
C VAL A 117 23.93 20.14 7.04
N SER A 118 22.84 19.61 6.47
CA SER A 118 22.92 18.73 5.30
C SER A 118 23.72 19.41 4.18
N SER A 119 24.76 18.73 3.67
CA SER A 119 25.47 19.16 2.47
C SER A 119 24.59 18.97 1.22
N LEU A 120 23.62 18.06 1.29
CA LEU A 120 22.67 17.84 0.21
C LEU A 120 21.66 18.98 0.14
N GLU A 121 21.61 19.63 -1.01
CA GLU A 121 20.63 20.69 -1.28
C GLU A 121 19.19 20.16 -1.29
N LYS A 122 18.25 21.06 -1.01
CA LYS A 122 16.81 20.78 -0.98
C LYS A 122 16.28 20.10 -2.25
N ALA A 123 16.82 20.44 -3.43
CA ALA A 123 16.41 19.83 -4.69
C ALA A 123 16.86 18.36 -4.79
N GLY A 124 18.14 18.08 -4.48
CA GLY A 124 18.69 16.73 -4.44
C GLY A 124 17.98 15.86 -3.39
N TRP A 125 17.73 16.41 -2.20
CA TRP A 125 16.96 15.73 -1.15
C TRP A 125 15.58 15.28 -1.64
N LYS A 126 14.85 16.17 -2.33
CA LYS A 126 13.53 15.86 -2.88
C LYS A 126 13.56 14.76 -3.94
N ILE A 127 14.61 14.68 -4.76
CA ILE A 127 14.76 13.64 -5.78
C ILE A 127 15.00 12.29 -5.09
N ARG A 128 15.98 12.22 -4.19
CA ARG A 128 16.30 11.01 -3.42
C ARG A 128 15.08 10.47 -2.67
N LEU A 129 14.37 11.35 -1.98
CA LEU A 129 13.15 10.98 -1.25
C LEU A 129 12.04 10.49 -2.19
N ARG A 130 11.88 11.11 -3.36
CA ARG A 130 10.89 10.70 -4.35
C ARG A 130 11.18 9.30 -4.91
N GLU A 131 12.44 9.02 -5.22
CA GLU A 131 12.88 7.71 -5.73
C GLU A 131 12.67 6.62 -4.68
N TYR A 132 13.10 6.87 -3.45
CA TYR A 132 12.88 5.97 -2.32
C TYR A 132 11.39 5.67 -2.11
N LEU A 133 10.55 6.71 -2.04
CA LEU A 133 9.10 6.53 -1.90
C LEU A 133 8.47 5.84 -3.11
N SER A 134 8.96 6.10 -4.33
CA SER A 134 8.49 5.43 -5.53
C SER A 134 8.71 3.92 -5.41
N ASP A 135 9.87 3.49 -4.91
CA ASP A 135 10.16 2.08 -4.69
C ASP A 135 9.23 1.46 -3.64
N LEU A 136 9.05 2.11 -2.48
CA LEU A 136 8.14 1.64 -1.44
C LEU A 136 6.69 1.48 -1.94
N LEU A 137 6.23 2.42 -2.78
CA LEU A 137 4.85 2.44 -3.25
C LEU A 137 4.58 1.44 -4.38
N LYS A 138 5.62 0.85 -5.00
CA LYS A 138 5.44 -0.26 -5.95
C LYS A 138 4.84 -1.50 -5.27
N GLU A 139 5.16 -1.70 -4.00
CA GLU A 139 4.65 -2.80 -3.17
C GLU A 139 3.19 -2.58 -2.73
N LYS A 140 2.71 -1.33 -2.89
CA LYS A 140 1.35 -0.89 -2.59
C LYS A 140 0.88 -1.29 -1.18
N PRO A 141 1.60 -0.81 -0.15
CA PRO A 141 1.36 -1.20 1.23
C PRO A 141 0.02 -0.68 1.76
N GLU A 142 -0.63 -1.49 2.60
CA GLU A 142 -1.79 -1.11 3.40
C GLU A 142 -1.39 -0.16 4.53
N ALA A 143 -0.20 -0.34 5.09
CA ALA A 143 0.41 0.57 6.05
C ALA A 143 1.93 0.45 6.04
N VAL A 144 2.59 1.50 6.51
CA VAL A 144 4.05 1.54 6.67
C VAL A 144 4.39 1.82 8.13
N CYS A 145 5.04 0.87 8.79
CA CYS A 145 5.67 1.08 10.10
C CYS A 145 7.04 1.73 9.90
N VAL A 146 7.31 2.82 10.61
CA VAL A 146 8.60 3.52 10.55
C VAL A 146 9.19 3.64 11.95
N SER A 147 10.42 3.15 12.09
CA SER A 147 11.25 3.21 13.30
C SER A 147 12.65 3.74 12.95
N GLY A 148 13.44 4.07 13.97
CA GLY A 148 14.82 4.55 13.84
C GLY A 148 14.99 6.07 13.94
N ASP A 149 16.10 6.56 13.39
CA ASP A 149 16.53 7.97 13.53
C ASP A 149 15.51 8.97 12.95
N LEU A 150 15.22 10.01 13.72
CA LEU A 150 14.21 11.01 13.37
C LEU A 150 14.57 11.79 12.10
N PHE A 151 15.86 12.09 11.89
CA PHE A 151 16.31 12.87 10.74
C PHE A 151 16.10 12.12 9.42
N ALA A 152 16.31 10.79 9.41
CA ALA A 152 15.99 9.94 8.26
C ALA A 152 14.49 9.59 8.15
N ALA A 153 13.82 9.31 9.28
CA ALA A 153 12.45 8.81 9.30
C ALA A 153 11.40 9.90 8.99
N TYR A 154 11.54 11.09 9.57
CA TYR A 154 10.51 12.13 9.49
C TYR A 154 10.15 12.53 8.04
N PRO A 155 11.10 12.75 7.12
CA PRO A 155 10.78 13.10 5.73
C PRO A 155 10.00 12.00 5.01
N VAL A 156 10.29 10.73 5.28
CA VAL A 156 9.55 9.57 4.73
C VAL A 156 8.12 9.57 5.28
N MET A 157 7.96 9.63 6.60
CA MET A 157 6.66 9.63 7.28
C MET A 157 5.77 10.78 6.79
N HIS A 158 6.35 11.98 6.63
CA HIS A 158 5.64 13.15 6.15
C HIS A 158 5.11 12.96 4.72
N GLN A 159 5.93 12.43 3.80
CA GLN A 159 5.50 12.24 2.41
C GLN A 159 4.50 11.08 2.25
N LEU A 160 4.66 9.99 3.00
CA LEU A 160 3.70 8.89 3.01
C LEU A 160 2.32 9.38 3.46
N ARG A 161 2.28 10.20 4.53
CA ARG A 161 1.04 10.84 4.98
C ARG A 161 0.40 11.73 3.92
N LYS A 162 1.20 12.54 3.20
CA LYS A 162 0.69 13.36 2.08
C LYS A 162 0.08 12.54 0.96
N LYS A 163 0.47 11.27 0.83
CA LYS A 163 -0.06 10.32 -0.15
C LYS A 163 -1.21 9.47 0.42
N HIS A 164 -1.73 9.81 1.60
CA HIS A 164 -2.79 9.09 2.30
C HIS A 164 -2.44 7.62 2.65
N ILE A 165 -1.16 7.29 2.75
CA ILE A 165 -0.72 5.99 3.24
C ILE A 165 -0.72 6.01 4.77
N PRO A 166 -1.35 5.03 5.45
CA PRO A 166 -1.27 4.90 6.90
C PRO A 166 0.18 4.71 7.36
N VAL A 167 0.64 5.60 8.24
CA VAL A 167 1.97 5.53 8.85
C VAL A 167 1.82 5.10 10.31
N LEU A 168 2.56 4.07 10.70
CA LEU A 168 2.61 3.53 12.05
C LEU A 168 4.00 3.76 12.64
N THR A 169 4.09 3.84 13.95
CA THR A 169 5.35 3.81 14.68
C THR A 169 5.17 3.09 16.00
N ALA A 170 6.20 2.40 16.48
CA ALA A 170 6.17 1.76 17.78
C ALA A 170 6.39 2.79 18.89
N SER A 171 5.66 2.65 19.99
CA SER A 171 5.79 3.48 21.19
C SER A 171 5.69 2.60 22.43
N GLU A 172 6.44 2.95 23.49
CA GLU A 172 6.23 2.38 24.82
C GLU A 172 5.25 3.22 25.61
N GLN A 173 4.17 2.61 26.07
CA GLN A 173 3.23 3.21 27.01
C GLN A 173 2.94 2.25 28.16
N ASN A 174 3.11 2.74 29.39
CA ASN A 174 2.90 1.95 30.61
C ASN A 174 3.66 0.62 30.62
N GLY A 175 4.89 0.60 30.11
CA GLY A 175 5.72 -0.60 30.01
C GLY A 175 5.27 -1.61 28.94
N LYS A 176 4.32 -1.23 28.06
CA LYS A 176 3.87 -2.03 26.93
C LYS A 176 4.26 -1.36 25.62
N ARG A 177 4.88 -2.13 24.72
CA ARG A 177 5.12 -1.72 23.34
C ARG A 177 3.81 -1.79 22.55
N ILE A 178 3.46 -0.70 21.88
CA ILE A 178 2.23 -0.56 21.09
C ILE A 178 2.54 0.07 19.73
N LEU A 179 1.75 -0.26 18.72
CA LEU A 179 1.77 0.45 17.44
C LEU A 179 0.83 1.65 17.49
N VAL A 180 1.34 2.80 17.14
CA VAL A 180 0.59 4.05 17.07
C VAL A 180 0.47 4.47 15.62
N ARG A 181 -0.77 4.63 15.15
CA ARG A 181 -1.02 5.26 13.86
C ARG A 181 -0.84 6.77 13.99
N ILE A 182 0.03 7.33 13.16
CA ILE A 182 0.29 8.76 13.16
C ILE A 182 -0.89 9.46 12.52
N PRO A 183 -1.53 10.42 13.21
CA PRO A 183 -2.70 11.10 12.70
C PRO A 183 -2.36 11.90 11.44
N SER A 184 -3.32 11.95 10.52
CA SER A 184 -3.26 12.84 9.37
C SER A 184 -3.60 14.25 9.85
N GLY A 185 -2.60 15.08 10.15
CA GLY A 185 -2.79 16.53 10.24
C GLY A 185 -3.35 17.09 8.93
N SER A 186 -4.46 17.81 9.05
CA SER A 186 -5.18 18.53 7.98
C SER A 186 -4.34 19.65 7.38
#